data_AF-Q5MR41-F1
#
_entry.id   AF-Q5MR41-F1
#
_cell.length_a   1.000
_cell.length_b   1.000
_cell.length_c   1.000
_cell.angle_alpha   90.00
_cell.angle_beta   90.00
_cell.angle_gamma   90.00
#
_symmetry.space_group_name_H-M   'P 1'
#
loop_
_entity.id
_entity.type
_entity.pdbx_description
1 polymer ?
#
loop_
_entity_poly.entity_id
_entity_poly.type
_entity_poly.pdbx_seq_one_letter_code
_entity_poly.pdbx_strand_id
1 'polypeptide(L)'
;KILIPTIMLIPTIWTTPAKRLWTTSLSYGLIISFISLFWLKSTSETNWSFLNLNMATDSLSTPLLVLTCWLLPLMILASQYHTSSEPINRQRTYISLLTSLQIFLILAFSATEMIMFYIMFEATLIPTLVIITRWGNQTERLNAGTYFLFYTLAGSLPLLVALLLLQNTSGTLSLLTLQFSPPMQLLSFADKLWWAGCLLAFLVKMPLYGAHLWL
;
A
#
# COMPACT_ATOMS: atom_id res chain seq x y z
N LYS A 1 -7.88 13.46 -5.64
CA LYS A 1 -7.43 14.13 -6.89
C LYS A 1 -6.24 13.42 -7.55
N ILE A 2 -5.28 12.87 -6.79
CA ILE A 2 -4.08 12.21 -7.34
C ILE A 2 -4.34 10.78 -7.87
N LEU A 3 -5.34 10.11 -7.31
CA LEU A 3 -5.70 8.73 -7.69
C LEU A 3 -6.15 8.56 -9.15
N ILE A 4 -6.82 9.55 -9.73
CA ILE A 4 -7.25 9.48 -11.14
C ILE A 4 -6.03 9.52 -12.09
N PRO A 5 -5.11 10.50 -11.96
CA PRO A 5 -3.84 10.48 -12.68
C PRO A 5 -3.05 9.18 -12.54
N THR A 6 -2.98 8.59 -11.34
CA THR A 6 -2.24 7.32 -11.14
C THR A 6 -2.92 6.14 -11.83
N ILE A 7 -4.26 6.07 -11.82
CA ILE A 7 -4.98 5.03 -12.59
C ILE A 7 -4.77 5.22 -14.08
N MET A 8 -4.79 6.47 -14.57
CA MET A 8 -4.58 6.78 -15.98
C MET A 8 -3.17 6.45 -16.48
N LEU A 9 -2.18 6.29 -15.59
CA LEU A 9 -0.87 5.78 -16.00
C LEU A 9 -0.95 4.39 -16.64
N ILE A 10 -1.82 3.50 -16.14
CA ILE A 10 -1.94 2.12 -16.66
C ILE A 10 -2.27 2.12 -18.16
N PRO A 11 -3.38 2.72 -18.64
CA PRO A 11 -3.65 2.76 -20.07
C PRO A 11 -2.54 3.48 -20.84
N THR A 12 -1.93 4.55 -20.31
CA THR A 12 -0.82 5.22 -21.01
C THR A 12 0.38 4.30 -21.25
N ILE A 13 0.71 3.42 -20.31
CA ILE A 13 1.81 2.44 -20.46
C ILE A 13 1.53 1.48 -21.62
N TRP A 14 0.26 1.09 -21.80
CA TRP A 14 -0.14 0.18 -22.86
C TRP A 14 -0.32 0.85 -24.23
N THR A 15 -0.66 2.14 -24.28
CA THR A 15 -0.85 2.85 -25.56
C THR A 15 0.43 3.49 -26.10
N THR A 16 1.41 3.79 -25.25
CA THR A 16 2.62 4.53 -25.66
C THR A 16 3.55 3.69 -26.56
N PRO A 17 4.23 4.30 -27.54
CA PRO A 17 5.16 3.57 -28.40
C PRO A 17 6.38 3.10 -27.61
N ALA A 18 6.90 1.90 -27.93
CA ALA A 18 7.96 1.24 -27.17
C ALA A 18 9.20 2.12 -26.89
N LYS A 19 9.63 2.92 -27.87
CA LYS A 19 10.78 3.83 -27.74
C LYS A 19 10.61 4.91 -26.67
N ARG A 20 9.38 5.31 -26.37
CA ARG A 20 9.06 6.38 -25.41
C ARG A 20 8.42 5.87 -24.13
N LEU A 21 8.32 4.56 -23.96
CA LEU A 21 7.62 3.95 -22.82
C LEU A 21 8.19 4.43 -21.48
N TRP A 22 9.50 4.26 -21.27
CA TRP A 22 10.17 4.64 -20.04
C TRP A 22 10.16 6.15 -19.78
N THR A 23 10.39 6.94 -20.82
CA THR A 23 10.42 8.41 -20.70
C THR A 23 9.04 8.98 -20.39
N THR A 24 7.99 8.43 -20.98
CA THR A 24 6.60 8.85 -20.70
C THR A 24 6.14 8.40 -19.32
N SER A 25 6.40 7.16 -18.91
CA SER A 25 6.05 6.71 -17.56
C SER A 25 6.76 7.52 -16.47
N LEU A 26 8.03 7.86 -16.71
CA LEU A 26 8.81 8.69 -15.81
C LEU A 26 8.28 10.11 -15.73
N SER A 27 7.99 10.76 -16.86
CA SER A 27 7.50 12.13 -16.86
C SER A 27 6.14 12.26 -16.16
N TYR A 28 5.20 11.35 -16.43
CA TYR A 28 3.93 11.32 -15.73
C TYR A 28 4.09 11.00 -14.24
N GLY A 29 5.00 10.08 -13.88
CA GLY A 29 5.32 9.78 -12.48
C GLY A 29 5.84 11.00 -11.72
N LEU A 30 6.73 11.79 -12.34
CA LEU A 30 7.23 13.04 -11.76
C LEU A 30 6.13 14.11 -11.64
N ILE A 31 5.25 14.25 -12.63
CA ILE A 31 4.12 15.18 -12.54
C ILE A 31 3.23 14.83 -11.34
N ILE A 32 2.95 13.54 -11.14
CA ILE A 32 2.19 13.05 -9.99
C ILE A 32 2.91 13.34 -8.67
N SER A 33 4.22 13.11 -8.58
CA SER A 33 5.00 13.38 -7.36
C SER A 33 5.02 14.86 -7.00
N PHE A 34 5.14 15.77 -7.99
CA PHE A 34 5.07 17.20 -7.74
C PHE A 34 3.67 17.65 -7.28
N ILE A 35 2.61 17.12 -7.89
CA ILE A 35 1.23 17.43 -7.47
C ILE A 35 0.99 16.96 -6.02
N SER A 36 1.64 15.86 -5.59
CA SER A 36 1.48 15.33 -4.22
C SER A 36 1.92 16.29 -3.13
N LEU A 37 2.86 17.20 -3.41
CA LEU A 37 3.33 18.19 -2.43
C LEU A 37 2.22 19.14 -1.97
N PHE A 38 1.13 19.27 -2.74
CA PHE A 38 -0.03 20.05 -2.32
C PHE A 38 -0.66 19.53 -1.02
N TRP A 39 -0.53 18.23 -0.73
CA TRP A 39 -1.03 17.62 0.50
C TRP A 39 -0.29 18.06 1.77
N LEU A 40 0.96 18.54 1.65
CA LEU A 40 1.73 19.01 2.81
C LEU A 40 1.18 20.31 3.41
N LYS A 41 0.35 21.04 2.66
CA LYS A 41 -0.28 22.25 3.17
C LYS A 41 -1.42 21.86 4.12
N SER A 42 -1.11 21.71 5.41
CA SER A 42 -2.14 21.61 6.45
C SER A 42 -2.89 22.94 6.52
N THR A 43 -4.17 22.91 6.14
CA THR A 43 -5.05 24.11 6.16
C THR A 43 -6.11 24.02 7.25
N SER A 44 -6.25 22.86 7.91
CA SER A 44 -7.29 22.59 8.87
C SER A 44 -6.73 22.46 10.29
N GLU A 45 -7.31 23.20 11.22
CA GLU A 45 -7.16 23.01 12.67
C GLU A 45 -7.69 21.64 13.12
N THR A 46 -8.65 21.09 12.36
CA THR A 46 -9.08 19.70 12.50
C THR A 46 -8.04 18.79 11.83
N ASN A 47 -7.49 17.83 12.58
CA ASN A 47 -6.43 16.90 12.14
C ASN A 47 -6.66 16.22 10.78
N TRP A 48 -7.90 16.16 10.29
CA TRP A 48 -8.28 15.58 9.01
C TRP A 48 -8.50 16.65 7.93
N SER A 49 -7.99 16.38 6.74
CA SER A 49 -8.11 17.20 5.53
C SER A 49 -8.54 16.33 4.34
N PHE A 50 -9.03 16.97 3.26
CA PHE A 50 -9.44 16.32 2.00
C PHE A 50 -10.43 15.15 2.16
N LEU A 51 -11.41 15.30 3.04
CA LEU A 51 -12.42 14.29 3.35
C LEU A 51 -13.34 13.97 2.15
N ASN A 52 -13.56 12.68 1.95
CA ASN A 52 -14.60 12.08 1.12
C ASN A 52 -15.17 10.87 1.91
N LEU A 53 -16.24 10.23 1.40
CA LEU A 53 -16.95 9.14 2.12
C LEU A 53 -15.98 8.08 2.70
N ASN A 54 -15.01 7.65 1.89
CA ASN A 54 -14.10 6.55 2.22
C ASN A 54 -12.63 6.96 2.35
N MET A 55 -12.30 8.24 2.11
CA MET A 55 -10.92 8.69 2.04
C MET A 55 -10.71 10.02 2.75
N ALA A 56 -9.62 10.13 3.50
CA ALA A 56 -9.20 11.35 4.17
C ALA A 56 -7.67 11.35 4.32
N THR A 57 -7.10 12.51 4.64
CA THR A 57 -5.67 12.64 4.92
C THR A 57 -5.45 13.41 6.21
N ASP A 58 -4.59 12.89 7.07
CA ASP A 58 -4.16 13.48 8.33
C ASP A 58 -2.66 13.78 8.34
N SER A 59 -2.14 14.32 9.44
CA SER A 59 -0.71 14.67 9.55
C SER A 59 0.23 13.45 9.46
N LEU A 60 -0.26 12.24 9.74
CA LEU A 60 0.53 11.00 9.67
C LEU A 60 0.53 10.40 8.25
N SER A 61 -0.63 10.31 7.60
CA SER A 61 -0.77 9.76 6.25
C SER A 61 -0.18 10.67 5.18
N THR A 62 -0.25 11.99 5.35
CA THR A 62 0.27 12.96 4.35
C THR A 62 1.74 12.75 3.96
N PRO A 63 2.73 12.64 4.87
CA PRO A 63 4.12 12.39 4.49
C PRO A 63 4.30 11.02 3.82
N LEU A 64 3.59 9.98 4.28
CA LEU A 64 3.63 8.64 3.69
C LEU A 64 3.08 8.65 2.26
N LEU A 65 1.96 9.34 2.03
CA LEU A 65 1.35 9.51 0.72
C LEU A 65 2.27 10.26 -0.25
N VAL A 66 2.89 11.36 0.19
CA VAL A 66 3.87 12.09 -0.62
C VAL A 66 5.05 11.19 -0.96
N LEU A 67 5.60 10.46 0.03
CA LEU A 67 6.70 9.52 -0.20
C LEU A 67 6.32 8.44 -1.22
N THR A 68 5.11 7.86 -1.14
CA THR A 68 4.65 6.85 -2.09
C THR A 68 4.59 7.38 -3.53
N CYS A 69 4.16 8.64 -3.70
CA CYS A 69 4.13 9.28 -5.01
C CYS A 69 5.53 9.56 -5.56
N TRP A 70 6.47 9.88 -4.68
CA TRP A 70 7.87 10.08 -5.05
C TRP A 70 8.58 8.77 -5.39
N LEU A 71 8.27 7.66 -4.72
CA LEU A 71 8.94 6.39 -4.97
C LEU A 71 8.72 5.86 -6.39
N LEU A 72 7.56 6.09 -7.02
CA LEU A 72 7.29 5.57 -8.37
C LEU A 72 8.32 6.03 -9.43
N PRO A 73 8.54 7.34 -9.67
CA PRO A 73 9.53 7.77 -10.66
C PRO A 73 10.95 7.30 -10.31
N LEU A 74 11.32 7.22 -9.03
CA LEU A 74 12.61 6.66 -8.61
C LEU A 74 12.74 5.16 -8.94
N MET A 75 11.70 4.37 -8.70
CA MET A 75 11.69 2.94 -9.06
C MET A 75 11.76 2.73 -10.57
N ILE A 76 11.09 3.57 -11.37
CA ILE A 76 11.17 3.53 -12.83
C ILE A 76 12.60 3.82 -13.31
N LEU A 77 13.26 4.83 -12.74
CA LEU A 77 14.66 5.14 -13.03
C LEU A 77 15.61 3.99 -12.70
N ALA A 78 15.46 3.41 -11.50
CA ALA A 78 16.35 2.35 -11.02
C ALA A 78 16.20 1.04 -11.83
N SER A 79 14.99 0.72 -12.27
CA SER A 79 14.68 -0.56 -12.92
C SER A 79 14.92 -0.59 -14.44
N GLN A 80 15.03 0.58 -15.09
CA GLN A 80 15.09 0.69 -16.55
C GLN A 80 16.28 -0.07 -17.16
N TYR A 81 17.46 -0.01 -16.55
CA TYR A 81 18.64 -0.70 -17.07
C TYR A 81 18.49 -2.21 -16.98
N HIS A 82 18.07 -2.70 -15.81
CA HIS A 82 17.95 -4.13 -15.53
C HIS A 82 16.88 -4.82 -16.39
N THR A 83 15.78 -4.12 -16.68
CA THR A 83 14.65 -4.66 -17.46
C THR A 83 14.78 -4.44 -18.97
N SER A 84 15.85 -3.80 -19.44
CA SER A 84 16.04 -3.45 -20.84
C SER A 84 16.11 -4.65 -21.80
N SER A 85 16.59 -5.80 -21.31
CA SER A 85 16.69 -7.06 -22.08
C SER A 85 15.37 -7.83 -22.17
N GLU A 86 14.37 -7.50 -21.35
CA GLU A 86 13.07 -8.15 -21.36
C GLU A 86 12.24 -7.70 -22.58
N PRO A 87 11.37 -8.56 -23.14
CA PRO A 87 10.46 -8.18 -24.21
C PRO A 87 9.53 -7.04 -23.78
N ILE A 88 9.13 -6.21 -24.74
CA ILE A 88 8.37 -4.98 -24.48
C ILE A 88 7.08 -5.20 -23.67
N ASN A 89 6.36 -6.29 -23.90
CA ASN A 89 5.16 -6.61 -23.14
C ASN A 89 5.47 -6.87 -21.65
N ARG A 90 6.63 -7.48 -21.36
CA ARG A 90 7.06 -7.69 -19.97
C ARG A 90 7.51 -6.39 -19.31
N GLN A 91 8.19 -5.51 -20.04
CA GLN A 91 8.50 -4.17 -19.54
C GLN A 91 7.20 -3.40 -19.20
N ARG A 92 6.18 -3.46 -20.06
CA ARG A 92 4.85 -2.88 -19.80
C ARG A 92 4.20 -3.47 -18.56
N THR A 93 4.20 -4.80 -18.42
CA THR A 93 3.63 -5.44 -17.23
C THR A 93 4.37 -5.02 -15.97
N TYR A 94 5.70 -4.89 -16.02
CA TYR A 94 6.50 -4.46 -14.86
C TYR A 94 6.13 -3.06 -14.40
N ILE A 95 6.05 -2.08 -15.32
CA ILE A 95 5.64 -0.71 -14.97
C ILE A 95 4.16 -0.70 -14.52
N SER A 96 3.30 -1.53 -15.11
CA SER A 96 1.91 -1.65 -14.65
C SER A 96 1.81 -2.22 -13.22
N LEU A 97 2.71 -3.12 -12.83
CA LEU A 97 2.77 -3.64 -11.46
C LEU A 97 3.26 -2.57 -10.48
N LEU A 98 4.31 -1.81 -10.82
CA LEU A 98 4.77 -0.67 -10.01
C LEU A 98 3.68 0.39 -9.82
N THR A 99 2.94 0.72 -10.87
CA THR A 99 1.82 1.67 -10.79
C THR A 99 0.65 1.10 -9.98
N SER A 100 0.31 -0.18 -10.13
CA SER A 100 -0.73 -0.83 -9.30
C SER A 100 -0.36 -0.84 -7.81
N LEU A 101 0.91 -1.07 -7.49
CA LEU A 101 1.44 -1.01 -6.13
C LEU A 101 1.25 0.40 -5.56
N GLN A 102 1.61 1.44 -6.31
CA GLN A 102 1.38 2.83 -5.90
C GLN A 102 -0.11 3.12 -5.66
N ILE A 103 -1.01 2.64 -6.53
CA ILE A 103 -2.46 2.83 -6.38
C ILE A 103 -2.95 2.21 -5.07
N PHE A 104 -2.56 0.96 -4.77
CA PHE A 104 -2.95 0.30 -3.53
C PHE A 104 -2.39 1.00 -2.29
N LEU A 105 -1.14 1.49 -2.33
CA LEU A 105 -0.58 2.25 -1.21
C LEU A 105 -1.29 3.59 -0.98
N ILE A 106 -1.62 4.32 -2.05
CA ILE A 106 -2.38 5.57 -1.94
C ILE A 106 -3.75 5.30 -1.30
N LEU A 107 -4.44 4.24 -1.75
CA LEU A 107 -5.73 3.85 -1.19
C LEU A 107 -5.61 3.38 0.27
N ALA A 108 -4.57 2.62 0.62
CA ALA A 108 -4.35 2.16 1.99
C ALA A 108 -4.12 3.35 2.94
N PHE A 109 -3.20 4.25 2.63
CA PHE A 109 -2.88 5.38 3.53
C PHE A 109 -3.96 6.46 3.58
N SER A 110 -4.87 6.51 2.61
CA SER A 110 -5.98 7.46 2.64
C SER A 110 -7.30 6.87 3.14
N ALA A 111 -7.39 5.57 3.43
CA ALA A 111 -8.64 4.92 3.83
C ALA A 111 -9.14 5.42 5.19
N THR A 112 -10.42 5.78 5.28
CA THR A 112 -11.09 6.14 6.55
C THR A 112 -11.67 4.94 7.28
N GLU A 113 -12.05 3.89 6.56
CA GLU A 113 -12.60 2.64 7.09
C GLU A 113 -11.49 1.59 7.27
N MET A 114 -11.40 1.00 8.46
CA MET A 114 -10.33 0.02 8.77
C MET A 114 -10.39 -1.24 7.90
N ILE A 115 -11.58 -1.66 7.46
CA ILE A 115 -11.70 -2.80 6.55
C ILE A 115 -11.18 -2.48 5.15
N MET A 116 -11.39 -1.23 4.68
CA MET A 116 -10.84 -0.78 3.40
C MET A 116 -9.32 -0.68 3.48
N PHE A 117 -8.80 -0.15 4.60
CA PHE A 117 -7.36 -0.19 4.88
C PHE A 117 -6.82 -1.62 4.77
N TYR A 118 -7.46 -2.60 5.45
CA TYR A 118 -7.03 -4.00 5.43
C TYR A 118 -7.00 -4.59 4.01
N ILE A 119 -8.08 -4.40 3.23
CA ILE A 119 -8.17 -4.94 1.86
C ILE A 119 -7.06 -4.35 0.99
N MET A 120 -6.84 -3.03 1.05
CA MET A 120 -5.81 -2.37 0.25
C MET A 120 -4.40 -2.75 0.72
N PHE A 121 -4.20 -2.90 2.03
CA PHE A 121 -2.97 -3.34 2.64
C PHE A 121 -2.57 -4.76 2.20
N GLU A 122 -3.51 -5.69 2.10
CA GLU A 122 -3.26 -7.03 1.57
C GLU A 122 -3.16 -7.04 0.04
N ALA A 123 -3.91 -6.18 -0.67
CA ALA A 123 -3.82 -6.06 -2.12
C ALA A 123 -2.40 -5.67 -2.59
N THR A 124 -1.64 -4.92 -1.78
CA THR A 124 -0.22 -4.61 -2.08
C THR A 124 0.66 -5.86 -2.21
N LEU A 125 0.29 -6.99 -1.59
CA LEU A 125 1.05 -8.25 -1.66
C LEU A 125 1.07 -8.83 -3.07
N ILE A 126 0.02 -8.60 -3.87
CA ILE A 126 -0.11 -9.20 -5.20
C ILE A 126 0.94 -8.59 -6.15
N PRO A 127 1.03 -7.24 -6.34
CA PRO A 127 2.06 -6.68 -7.20
C PRO A 127 3.48 -6.97 -6.71
N THR A 128 3.73 -6.90 -5.39
CA THR A 128 5.07 -7.14 -4.84
C THR A 128 5.52 -8.58 -5.06
N LEU A 129 4.65 -9.56 -4.81
CA LEU A 129 4.97 -10.97 -5.04
C LEU A 129 5.30 -11.24 -6.50
N VAL A 130 4.49 -10.70 -7.42
CA VAL A 130 4.73 -10.88 -8.86
C VAL A 130 6.06 -10.24 -9.25
N ILE A 131 6.40 -9.06 -8.72
CA ILE A 131 7.69 -8.42 -8.96
C ILE A 131 8.86 -9.30 -8.47
N ILE A 132 8.81 -9.79 -7.22
CA ILE A 132 9.87 -10.60 -6.60
C ILE A 132 10.07 -11.90 -7.37
N THR A 133 9.00 -12.66 -7.58
CA THR A 133 9.08 -14.01 -8.17
C THR A 133 9.42 -14.00 -9.65
N ARG A 134 9.05 -12.94 -10.39
CA ARG A 134 9.23 -12.86 -11.84
C ARG A 134 10.48 -12.09 -12.27
N TRP A 135 10.78 -10.97 -11.62
CA TRP A 135 11.92 -10.08 -11.96
C TRP A 135 13.07 -10.14 -10.93
N GLY A 136 13.00 -11.02 -9.93
CA GLY A 136 14.17 -11.33 -9.09
C GLY A 136 15.25 -12.07 -9.90
N ASN A 137 16.53 -11.80 -9.66
CA ASN A 137 17.63 -12.39 -10.44
C ASN A 137 17.99 -13.83 -10.04
N GLN A 138 17.92 -14.14 -8.75
CA GLN A 138 18.39 -15.42 -8.22
C GLN A 138 17.29 -16.48 -8.23
N THR A 139 17.67 -17.76 -8.24
CA THR A 139 16.76 -18.91 -8.18
C THR A 139 15.92 -18.92 -6.89
N GLU A 140 16.50 -18.42 -5.79
CA GLU A 140 15.87 -18.32 -4.47
C GLU A 140 14.67 -17.36 -4.43
N ARG A 141 14.43 -16.58 -5.49
CA ARG A 141 13.30 -15.64 -5.59
C ARG A 141 11.93 -16.29 -5.38
N LEU A 142 11.78 -17.57 -5.76
CA LEU A 142 10.54 -18.31 -5.53
C LEU A 142 10.35 -18.60 -4.05
N ASN A 143 11.41 -19.05 -3.36
CA ASN A 143 11.39 -19.31 -1.93
C ASN A 143 11.17 -18.00 -1.15
N ALA A 144 11.87 -16.92 -1.51
CA ALA A 144 11.67 -15.60 -0.91
C ALA A 144 10.22 -15.12 -1.09
N GLY A 145 9.64 -15.32 -2.28
CA GLY A 145 8.24 -15.03 -2.56
C GLY A 145 7.26 -15.83 -1.69
N THR A 146 7.53 -17.12 -1.46
CA THR A 146 6.69 -17.95 -0.58
C THR A 146 6.81 -17.53 0.88
N TYR A 147 8.01 -17.24 1.37
CA TYR A 147 8.22 -16.75 2.74
C TYR A 147 7.48 -15.43 2.95
N PHE A 148 7.65 -14.47 2.04
CA PHE A 148 6.97 -13.19 2.07
C PHE A 148 5.44 -13.35 2.14
N LEU A 149 4.85 -14.18 1.27
CA LEU A 149 3.40 -14.39 1.24
C LEU A 149 2.88 -15.06 2.51
N PHE A 150 3.48 -16.17 2.93
CA PHE A 150 2.92 -16.94 4.04
C PHE A 150 3.11 -16.23 5.38
N TYR A 151 4.22 -15.53 5.59
CA TYR A 151 4.40 -14.73 6.80
C TYR A 151 3.35 -13.63 6.87
N THR A 152 3.19 -12.86 5.79
CA THR A 152 2.25 -11.73 5.76
C THR A 152 0.80 -12.18 5.91
N LEU A 153 0.37 -13.24 5.21
CA LEU A 153 -0.99 -13.79 5.33
C LEU A 153 -1.26 -14.41 6.71
N ALA A 154 -0.31 -15.17 7.25
CA ALA A 154 -0.47 -15.74 8.60
C ALA A 154 -0.61 -14.63 9.65
N GLY A 155 0.07 -13.51 9.45
CA GLY A 155 -0.06 -12.34 10.30
C GLY A 155 -1.35 -11.55 10.11
N SER A 156 -1.84 -11.45 8.88
CA SER A 156 -2.96 -10.59 8.51
C SER A 156 -4.34 -11.23 8.76
N LEU A 157 -4.47 -12.56 8.74
CA LEU A 157 -5.74 -13.24 9.00
C LEU A 157 -6.28 -13.01 10.43
N PRO A 158 -5.48 -13.08 11.51
CA PRO A 158 -5.92 -12.69 12.85
C PRO A 158 -6.44 -11.26 12.92
N LEU A 159 -5.81 -10.32 12.20
CA LEU A 159 -6.26 -8.93 12.13
C LEU A 159 -7.64 -8.83 11.47
N LEU A 160 -7.92 -9.59 10.41
CA LEU A 160 -9.24 -9.60 9.78
C LEU A 160 -10.33 -10.05 10.76
N VAL A 161 -10.10 -11.14 11.48
CA VAL A 161 -11.04 -11.63 12.49
C VAL A 161 -11.25 -10.58 13.59
N ALA A 162 -10.18 -9.95 14.05
CA ALA A 162 -10.25 -8.90 15.06
C ALA A 162 -11.07 -7.68 14.60
N LEU A 163 -10.91 -7.25 13.34
CA LEU A 163 -11.68 -6.15 12.75
C LEU A 163 -13.17 -6.50 12.57
N LEU A 164 -13.49 -7.73 12.19
CA LEU A 164 -14.89 -8.18 12.08
C LEU A 164 -15.58 -8.23 13.45
N LEU A 165 -14.87 -8.69 14.49
CA LEU A 165 -15.37 -8.64 15.87
C LEU A 165 -15.56 -7.19 16.35
N LEU A 166 -14.63 -6.29 16.01
CA LEU A 166 -14.77 -4.87 16.32
C LEU A 166 -16.01 -4.28 15.63
N GLN A 167 -16.19 -4.53 14.34
CA GLN A 167 -17.37 -4.07 13.58
C GLN A 167 -18.69 -4.52 14.22
N ASN A 168 -18.76 -5.76 14.70
CA ASN A 168 -19.96 -6.29 15.34
C ASN A 168 -20.26 -5.65 16.71
N THR A 169 -19.22 -5.20 17.43
CA THR A 169 -19.36 -4.62 18.77
C THR A 169 -19.55 -3.10 18.74
N SER A 170 -18.77 -2.38 17.93
CA SER A 170 -18.84 -0.92 17.80
C SER A 170 -19.88 -0.45 16.78
N GLY A 171 -20.33 -1.32 15.88
CA GLY A 171 -21.23 -1.01 14.76
C GLY A 171 -20.58 -0.28 13.59
N THR A 172 -19.37 0.29 13.77
CA THR A 172 -18.63 1.02 12.73
C THR A 172 -17.12 0.81 12.85
N LEU A 173 -16.43 0.72 11.71
CA LEU A 173 -14.96 0.65 11.60
C LEU A 173 -14.33 1.96 11.11
N SER A 174 -15.11 3.03 11.04
CA SER A 174 -14.62 4.32 10.57
C SER A 174 -13.67 4.93 11.62
N LEU A 175 -12.47 5.29 11.22
CA LEU A 175 -11.48 5.95 12.09
C LEU A 175 -12.00 7.28 12.65
N LEU A 176 -12.92 7.93 11.94
CA LEU A 176 -13.53 9.19 12.35
C LEU A 176 -14.53 9.00 13.51
N THR A 177 -15.33 7.93 13.49
CA THR A 177 -16.33 7.65 14.53
C THR A 177 -15.75 6.88 15.71
N LEU A 178 -14.80 5.96 15.46
CA LEU A 178 -14.17 5.16 16.51
C LEU A 178 -13.46 6.01 17.56
N GLN A 179 -12.95 7.20 17.20
CA GLN A 179 -12.34 8.15 18.14
C GLN A 179 -13.29 8.63 19.24
N PHE A 180 -14.60 8.57 19.00
CA PHE A 180 -15.62 8.97 19.97
C PHE A 180 -16.26 7.78 20.70
N SER A 181 -15.82 6.55 20.39
CA SER A 181 -16.29 5.35 21.09
C SER A 181 -15.67 5.27 22.50
N PRO A 182 -16.40 4.73 23.49
CA PRO A 182 -15.86 4.58 24.83
C PRO A 182 -14.65 3.63 24.82
N PRO A 183 -13.63 3.89 25.66
CA PRO A 183 -12.45 3.04 25.69
C PRO A 183 -12.81 1.61 26.07
N MET A 184 -12.32 0.64 25.28
CA MET A 184 -12.51 -0.77 25.57
C MET A 184 -11.69 -1.19 26.80
N GLN A 185 -12.34 -1.81 27.77
CA GLN A 185 -11.67 -2.36 28.96
C GLN A 185 -11.09 -3.74 28.62
N LEU A 186 -9.77 -3.84 28.47
CA LEU A 186 -9.06 -5.07 28.11
C LEU A 186 -8.79 -5.95 29.35
N LEU A 187 -9.84 -6.48 29.97
CA LEU A 187 -9.76 -7.20 31.25
C LEU A 187 -9.59 -8.72 31.07
N SER A 188 -10.21 -9.30 30.04
CA SER A 188 -10.25 -10.74 29.85
C SER A 188 -9.05 -11.27 29.05
N PHE A 189 -8.83 -12.58 29.09
CA PHE A 189 -7.84 -13.23 28.23
C PHE A 189 -8.20 -13.11 26.74
N ALA A 190 -9.50 -13.11 26.41
CA ALA A 190 -9.98 -12.91 25.04
C ALA A 190 -9.61 -11.52 24.52
N ASP A 191 -9.73 -10.48 25.35
CA ASP A 191 -9.35 -9.12 24.98
C ASP A 191 -7.85 -8.99 24.68
N LYS A 192 -7.01 -9.70 25.46
CA LYS A 192 -5.56 -9.77 25.23
C LYS A 192 -5.24 -10.49 23.93
N LEU A 193 -5.94 -11.58 23.61
CA LEU A 193 -5.78 -12.28 22.33
C LEU A 193 -6.25 -11.43 21.15
N TRP A 194 -7.36 -10.70 21.29
CA TRP A 194 -7.84 -9.76 20.28
C TRP A 194 -6.83 -8.66 20.01
N TRP A 195 -6.28 -8.06 21.07
CA TRP A 195 -5.22 -7.06 20.96
C TRP A 195 -3.97 -7.61 20.27
N ALA A 196 -3.56 -8.83 20.61
CA ALA A 196 -2.46 -9.50 19.93
C ALA A 196 -2.78 -9.72 18.44
N GLY A 197 -4.00 -10.15 18.10
CA GLY A 197 -4.47 -10.29 16.72
C GLY A 197 -4.45 -8.99 15.92
N CYS A 198 -4.79 -7.85 16.56
CA CYS A 198 -4.70 -6.53 15.95
C CYS A 198 -3.26 -6.12 15.62
N LEU A 199 -2.27 -6.52 16.43
CA LEU A 199 -0.88 -6.11 16.24
C LEU A 199 -0.07 -7.04 15.35
N LEU A 200 -0.37 -8.34 15.35
CA LEU A 200 0.46 -9.37 14.73
C LEU A 200 0.72 -9.10 13.25
N ALA A 201 -0.30 -8.65 12.50
CA ALA A 201 -0.17 -8.28 11.08
C ALA A 201 0.90 -7.19 10.84
N PHE A 202 0.91 -6.17 11.69
CA PHE A 202 1.87 -5.06 11.60
C PHE A 202 3.26 -5.46 12.05
N LEU A 203 3.37 -6.33 13.07
CA LEU A 203 4.64 -6.86 13.55
C LEU A 203 5.31 -7.83 12.57
N VAL A 204 4.54 -8.46 11.69
CA VAL A 204 5.13 -9.26 10.61
C VAL A 204 5.60 -8.34 9.48
N LYS A 205 4.82 -7.31 9.09
CA LYS A 205 5.22 -6.37 8.03
C LYS A 205 6.31 -5.37 8.45
N MET A 206 6.38 -4.99 9.72
CA MET A 206 7.56 -4.37 10.33
C MET A 206 8.41 -5.51 10.90
N PRO A 207 9.39 -6.05 10.16
CA PRO A 207 10.05 -7.32 10.48
C PRO A 207 10.67 -7.31 11.87
N LEU A 208 9.89 -7.72 12.86
CA LEU A 208 10.32 -7.76 14.26
C LEU A 208 11.31 -8.92 14.43
N TYR A 209 12.18 -8.82 15.43
CA TYR A 209 13.10 -9.90 15.75
C TYR A 209 12.34 -11.23 15.96
N GLY A 210 12.74 -12.28 15.23
CA GLY A 210 12.00 -13.55 15.12
C GLY A 210 11.09 -13.67 13.89
N ALA A 211 10.43 -12.60 13.44
CA ALA A 211 9.58 -12.58 12.24
C ALA A 211 10.27 -12.00 10.98
N HIS A 212 11.54 -11.59 11.09
CA HIS A 212 12.31 -10.93 10.04
C HIS A 212 12.87 -11.85 8.94
N LEU A 213 12.74 -13.17 9.06
CA LEU A 213 13.38 -14.13 8.15
C LEU A 213 12.92 -14.03 6.68
N TRP A 214 11.82 -13.34 6.41
CA TRP A 214 11.34 -13.12 5.04
C TRP A 214 12.00 -11.92 4.34
N LEU A 215 12.66 -11.02 5.09
CA LEU A 215 13.37 -9.84 4.57
C LEU A 215 14.88 -10.11 4.48
#